data_AF-A0A2T7BQG8-F1
#
_entry.id   AF-A0A2T7BQG8-F1
#
_cell.length_a   1.000
_cell.length_b   1.000
_cell.length_c   1.000
_cell.angle_alpha   90.00
_cell.angle_beta   90.00
_cell.angle_gamma   90.00
#
_symmetry.space_group_name_H-M   'P 1'
#
loop_
_entity.id
_entity.type
_entity.pdbx_description
1 polymer ?
#
loop_
_entity_poly.entity_id
_entity_poly.type
_entity_poly.pdbx_seq_one_letter_code
_entity_poly.pdbx_strand_id
1 'polypeptide(L)'
;MMYAPTYQAARQVAEQIEAHFLKHRRLAQDAREDCVATVPNSCTIEKIVDTAFWASLSREEGNATRISLAFMRPVQTSNPLIFEHPLPFNAKMLAKLAPGVERAGIHVGVWEQDGELVVWGTTTAVPNLCFVVDVSEPGLLVIKHRRITGLGKFTNVAVLKGDQVKVIDEDSGLQPDTPAILTALLGIDASPLWNNTVNVLIQMAVSMRAHKHGGALLVVPSQSRRWKDSIIHPLQYQVAPAFGGIAELIRKDNTLVSELFWQNAIRREVENLSGLTAVDGATLINENMELLAFGAKITRSPYSTIVEKVMFSEPVVDGHSVEVLASALGGTRHFSAAQFVHDQHDALALVASQDGYFTVFSWSPRLEMVQAHRIDTLLL
;
A
#
# COMPACT_ATOMS: atom_id res chain seq x y z
N MET A 1 -5.26 24.14 30.62
CA MET A 1 -4.70 22.80 30.90
C MET A 1 -3.96 22.37 29.65
N MET A 2 -2.64 22.21 29.70
CA MET A 2 -1.89 21.65 28.57
C MET A 2 -2.34 20.22 28.34
N TYR A 3 -2.74 19.90 27.12
CA TYR A 3 -3.09 18.55 26.71
C TYR A 3 -1.85 17.65 26.81
N ALA A 4 -1.93 16.59 27.60
CA ALA A 4 -0.87 15.58 27.71
C ALA A 4 -1.23 14.39 26.82
N PRO A 5 -0.40 14.03 25.82
CA PRO A 5 -0.61 12.83 25.03
C PRO A 5 -0.64 11.59 25.92
N THR A 6 -1.55 10.66 25.64
CA THR A 6 -1.76 9.44 26.45
C THR A 6 -1.54 8.16 25.65
N TYR A 7 -1.57 8.27 24.32
CA TYR A 7 -1.28 7.18 23.41
C TYR A 7 0.23 6.96 23.32
N GLN A 8 0.72 5.95 24.05
CA GLN A 8 2.16 5.67 24.18
C GLN A 8 2.85 5.42 22.83
N ALA A 9 2.13 4.81 21.88
CA ALA A 9 2.68 4.50 20.57
C ALA A 9 3.03 5.77 19.79
N ALA A 10 2.27 6.86 19.93
CA ALA A 10 2.58 8.15 19.32
C ALA A 10 3.93 8.68 19.77
N ARG A 11 4.23 8.57 21.07
CA ARG A 11 5.49 9.00 21.66
C ARG A 11 6.67 8.16 21.17
N GLN A 12 6.47 6.85 20.99
CA GLN A 12 7.52 5.94 20.51
C GLN A 12 7.96 6.26 19.07
N VAL A 13 7.04 6.70 18.20
CA VAL A 13 7.33 6.93 16.78
C VAL A 13 7.70 8.37 16.41
N ALA A 14 7.36 9.35 17.25
CA ALA A 14 7.41 10.76 16.86
C ALA A 14 8.80 11.22 16.38
N GLU A 15 9.86 10.84 17.10
CA GLU A 15 11.25 11.18 16.74
C GLU A 15 11.69 10.50 15.44
N GLN A 16 11.33 9.23 15.26
CA GLN A 16 11.68 8.47 14.06
C GLN A 16 10.99 9.03 12.81
N ILE A 17 9.72 9.44 12.94
CA ILE A 17 8.97 10.09 11.87
C ILE A 17 9.57 11.46 11.56
N GLU A 18 9.87 12.28 12.57
CA GLU A 18 10.54 13.56 12.36
C GLU A 18 11.84 13.39 11.56
N ALA A 19 12.67 12.42 11.93
CA ALA A 19 13.90 12.10 11.22
C ALA A 19 13.67 11.70 9.75
N HIS A 20 12.63 10.89 9.47
CA HIS A 20 12.22 10.54 8.11
C HIS A 20 11.90 11.77 7.26
N PHE A 21 11.05 12.66 7.76
CA PHE A 21 10.66 13.87 7.03
C PHE A 21 11.83 14.84 6.83
N LEU A 22 12.74 14.95 7.80
CA LEU A 22 13.94 15.75 7.68
C LEU A 22 14.92 15.18 6.64
N LYS A 23 15.11 13.85 6.59
CA LYS A 23 15.90 13.15 5.56
C LYS A 23 15.36 13.49 4.16
N HIS A 24 14.07 13.27 3.92
CA HIS A 24 13.44 13.51 2.62
C HIS A 24 13.41 14.98 2.23
N ARG A 25 13.25 15.90 3.19
CA ARG A 25 13.33 17.33 2.91
C ARG A 25 14.72 17.75 2.42
N ARG A 26 15.80 17.18 2.99
CA ARG A 26 17.16 17.44 2.51
C ARG A 26 17.34 16.93 1.07
N LEU A 27 16.90 15.71 0.79
CA LEU A 27 16.95 15.13 -0.57
C LEU A 27 16.18 15.98 -1.59
N ALA A 28 14.99 16.48 -1.22
CA ALA A 28 14.19 17.36 -2.08
C ALA A 28 14.86 18.73 -2.30
N GLN A 29 15.53 19.28 -1.29
CA GLN A 29 16.29 20.52 -1.42
C GLN A 29 17.49 20.36 -2.38
N ASP A 30 18.21 19.25 -2.27
CA ASP A 30 19.34 18.94 -3.16
C ASP A 30 18.87 18.76 -4.62
N ALA A 31 17.69 18.17 -4.81
CA ALA A 31 17.04 18.00 -6.12
C ALA A 31 16.37 19.29 -6.66
N ARG A 32 16.36 20.39 -5.88
CA ARG A 32 15.68 21.67 -6.21
C ARG A 32 14.19 21.52 -6.50
N GLU A 33 13.52 20.67 -5.72
CA GLU A 33 12.07 20.51 -5.79
C GLU A 33 11.35 21.74 -5.22
N ASP A 34 10.43 22.30 -6.02
CA ASP A 34 9.58 23.41 -5.59
C ASP A 34 8.40 22.91 -4.73
N CYS A 35 7.81 23.80 -3.93
CA CYS A 35 6.56 23.54 -3.19
C CYS A 35 6.60 22.36 -2.19
N VAL A 36 7.65 22.28 -1.38
CA VAL A 36 7.78 21.31 -0.28
C VAL A 36 7.08 21.80 0.99
N ALA A 37 6.41 20.89 1.70
CA ALA A 37 5.68 21.19 2.94
C ALA A 37 6.59 21.57 4.12
N THR A 38 5.99 22.19 5.14
CA THR A 38 6.69 22.39 6.42
C THR A 38 6.72 21.06 7.18
N VAL A 39 7.88 20.68 7.71
CA VAL A 39 8.04 19.47 8.52
C VAL A 39 7.60 19.76 9.97
N PRO A 40 6.65 19.01 10.55
CA PRO A 40 6.32 19.12 11.97
C PRO A 40 7.45 18.56 12.84
N ASN A 41 7.65 19.14 14.02
CA ASN A 41 8.56 18.57 15.01
C ASN A 41 7.92 17.36 15.71
N SER A 42 8.73 16.58 16.42
CA SER A 42 8.30 15.40 17.20
C SER A 42 7.16 15.69 18.18
N CYS A 43 7.19 16.79 18.93
CA CYS A 43 6.10 17.15 19.84
C CYS A 43 4.78 17.40 19.11
N THR A 44 4.84 18.07 17.95
CA THR A 44 3.68 18.30 17.08
C THR A 44 3.15 16.99 16.50
N ILE A 45 4.04 16.12 16.02
CA ILE A 45 3.69 14.79 15.50
C ILE A 45 2.98 13.97 16.58
N GLU A 46 3.55 13.91 17.79
CA GLU A 46 2.97 13.19 18.92
C GLU A 46 1.54 13.66 19.23
N LYS A 47 1.33 14.99 19.32
CA LYS A 47 0.00 15.57 19.56
C LYS A 47 -1.00 15.25 18.45
N ILE A 48 -0.59 15.32 17.19
CA ILE A 48 -1.47 15.02 16.05
C ILE A 48 -1.87 13.54 16.06
N VAL A 49 -0.90 12.64 16.21
CA VAL A 49 -1.12 11.19 16.20
C VAL A 49 -1.98 10.76 17.39
N ASP A 50 -1.70 11.27 18.59
CA ASP A 50 -2.50 10.98 19.79
C ASP A 50 -3.95 11.47 19.64
N THR A 51 -4.15 12.70 19.18
CA THR A 51 -5.51 13.25 18.97
C THR A 51 -6.27 12.48 17.89
N ALA A 52 -5.59 12.10 16.81
CA ALA A 52 -6.17 11.29 15.73
C ALA A 52 -6.55 9.88 16.22
N PHE A 53 -5.71 9.26 17.07
CA PHE A 53 -5.99 7.96 17.66
C PHE A 53 -7.28 8.00 18.50
N TRP A 54 -7.41 8.96 19.42
CA TRP A 54 -8.62 9.09 20.24
C TRP A 54 -9.86 9.50 19.43
N ALA A 55 -9.67 10.29 18.37
CA ALA A 55 -10.74 10.57 17.41
C ALA A 55 -11.21 9.28 16.71
N SER A 56 -10.28 8.41 16.30
CA SER A 56 -10.60 7.15 15.60
C SER A 56 -11.48 6.20 16.42
N LEU A 57 -11.35 6.24 17.76
CA LEU A 57 -12.15 5.44 18.69
C LEU A 57 -13.51 6.08 19.01
N SER A 58 -13.68 7.35 18.67
CA SER A 58 -14.94 8.08 18.84
C SER A 58 -15.91 7.75 17.70
N ARG A 59 -17.20 7.85 17.98
CA ARG A 59 -18.28 7.67 17.01
C ARG A 59 -19.18 8.91 16.99
N GLU A 60 -19.61 9.29 15.80
CA GLU A 60 -20.63 10.31 15.58
C GLU A 60 -21.84 9.62 14.92
N GLU A 61 -23.03 9.75 15.52
CA GLU A 61 -24.26 9.08 15.05
C GLU A 61 -24.12 7.55 14.85
N GLY A 62 -23.22 6.91 15.60
CA GLY A 62 -22.92 5.48 15.49
C GLY A 62 -21.90 5.10 14.41
N ASN A 63 -21.53 6.03 13.53
CA ASN A 63 -20.53 5.82 12.50
C ASN A 63 -19.11 5.92 13.06
N ALA A 64 -18.20 5.09 12.52
CA ALA A 64 -16.78 5.15 12.86
C ALA A 64 -16.16 6.42 12.29
N THR A 65 -15.27 7.06 13.06
CA THR A 65 -14.55 8.26 12.60
C THR A 65 -13.53 7.88 11.53
N ARG A 66 -13.67 8.45 10.35
CA ARG A 66 -12.71 8.37 9.24
C ARG A 66 -12.38 9.76 8.76
N ILE A 67 -11.10 10.09 8.78
CA ILE A 67 -10.62 11.46 8.55
C ILE A 67 -9.17 11.42 8.11
N SER A 68 -8.80 12.34 7.23
CA SER A 68 -7.41 12.58 6.84
C SER A 68 -6.98 13.94 7.34
N LEU A 69 -5.89 14.01 8.10
CA LEU A 69 -5.32 15.24 8.64
C LEU A 69 -4.06 15.59 7.86
N ALA A 70 -3.91 16.85 7.44
CA ALA A 70 -2.71 17.35 6.77
C ALA A 70 -2.11 18.52 7.57
N PHE A 71 -0.84 18.39 7.98
CA PHE A 71 -0.13 19.45 8.67
C PHE A 71 0.50 20.43 7.68
N MET A 72 -0.09 21.62 7.55
CA MET A 72 0.38 22.68 6.67
C MET A 72 -0.33 24.00 6.93
N ARG A 73 0.26 25.11 6.46
CA ARG A 73 -0.42 26.42 6.44
C ARG A 73 -1.44 26.52 5.30
N PRO A 74 -2.52 27.32 5.45
CA PRO A 74 -3.46 27.58 4.36
C PRO A 74 -2.81 28.10 3.08
N VAL A 75 -1.73 28.88 3.19
CA VAL A 75 -1.00 29.44 2.04
C VAL A 75 -0.22 28.40 1.23
N GLN A 76 -0.06 27.18 1.75
CA GLN A 76 0.69 26.10 1.08
C GLN A 76 -0.20 25.22 0.17
N THR A 77 -1.47 25.58 0.02
CA THR A 77 -2.44 24.82 -0.77
C THR A 77 -3.27 25.72 -1.69
N SER A 78 -3.74 25.16 -2.80
CA SER A 78 -4.60 25.84 -3.75
C SER A 78 -6.07 25.66 -3.40
N ASN A 79 -6.83 26.75 -3.39
CA ASN A 79 -8.28 26.77 -3.18
C ASN A 79 -8.77 26.04 -1.88
N PRO A 80 -8.21 26.36 -0.71
CA PRO A 80 -8.67 25.80 0.56
C PRO A 80 -10.07 26.32 0.94
N LEU A 81 -10.88 25.47 1.58
CA LEU A 81 -12.04 25.93 2.35
C LEU A 81 -11.53 26.34 3.73
N ILE A 82 -11.61 27.64 4.05
CA ILE A 82 -11.12 28.19 5.31
C ILE A 82 -12.32 28.47 6.22
N PHE A 83 -12.22 28.05 7.48
CA PHE A 83 -13.22 28.41 8.48
C PHE A 83 -13.02 29.87 8.91
N GLU A 84 -14.12 30.61 9.06
CA GLU A 84 -14.09 31.97 9.59
C GLU A 84 -13.41 32.05 10.96
N HIS A 85 -13.63 31.02 11.79
CA HIS A 85 -12.97 30.83 13.07
C HIS A 85 -12.27 29.47 13.09
N PRO A 86 -10.95 29.42 13.35
CA PRO A 86 -10.23 28.16 13.53
C PRO A 86 -10.87 27.34 14.64
N LEU A 87 -11.00 26.04 14.40
CA LEU A 87 -11.62 25.12 15.34
C LEU A 87 -10.53 24.53 16.26
N PRO A 88 -10.84 24.24 17.52
CA PRO A 88 -9.87 23.64 18.42
C PRO A 88 -9.50 22.23 17.95
N PHE A 89 -8.20 21.92 17.93
CA PHE A 89 -7.71 20.59 17.56
C PHE A 89 -7.87 19.61 18.75
N ASN A 90 -8.96 18.86 18.78
CA ASN A 90 -9.20 17.81 19.78
C ASN A 90 -10.05 16.67 19.18
N ALA A 91 -9.99 15.50 19.81
CA ALA A 91 -10.63 14.28 19.31
C ALA A 91 -12.14 14.44 19.08
N LYS A 92 -12.85 15.12 19.98
CA LYS A 92 -14.30 15.35 19.88
C LYS A 92 -14.64 16.21 18.66
N MET A 93 -13.83 17.23 18.37
CA MET A 93 -14.06 18.10 17.22
C MET A 93 -13.77 17.38 15.91
N LEU A 94 -12.71 16.57 15.86
CA LEU A 94 -12.39 15.75 14.69
C LEU A 94 -13.49 14.72 14.39
N ALA A 95 -14.02 14.05 15.42
CA ALA A 95 -15.12 13.09 15.26
C ALA A 95 -16.39 13.73 14.69
N LYS A 96 -16.72 14.95 15.15
CA LYS A 96 -17.85 15.72 14.62
C LYS A 96 -17.67 16.18 13.18
N LEU A 97 -16.43 16.49 12.78
CA LEU A 97 -16.12 16.96 11.43
C LEU A 97 -16.08 15.80 10.42
N ALA A 98 -15.67 14.61 10.87
CA ALA A 98 -15.40 13.44 10.04
C ALA A 98 -16.49 13.10 9.00
N PRO A 99 -17.81 13.11 9.32
CA PRO A 99 -18.84 12.81 8.32
C PRO A 99 -18.82 13.73 7.09
N GLY A 100 -18.37 14.98 7.26
CA GLY A 100 -18.25 15.95 6.17
C GLY A 100 -16.98 15.82 5.32
N VAL A 101 -15.99 15.05 5.78
CA VAL A 101 -14.63 15.01 5.22
C VAL A 101 -14.09 13.59 4.99
N GLU A 102 -14.89 12.55 5.22
CA GLU A 102 -14.50 11.14 5.03
C GLU A 102 -14.13 10.80 3.57
N ARG A 103 -14.61 11.58 2.59
CA ARG A 103 -14.41 11.28 1.17
C ARG A 103 -12.92 11.32 0.80
N ALA A 104 -12.51 10.35 -0.02
CA ALA A 104 -11.13 10.24 -0.50
C ALA A 104 -10.65 11.54 -1.17
N GLY A 105 -9.48 12.00 -0.74
CA GLY A 105 -8.84 13.21 -1.26
C GLY A 105 -9.24 14.51 -0.57
N ILE A 106 -10.12 14.49 0.44
CA ILE A 106 -10.34 15.62 1.32
C ILE A 106 -9.42 15.48 2.54
N HIS A 107 -8.68 16.54 2.86
CA HIS A 107 -7.81 16.61 4.03
C HIS A 107 -8.24 17.76 4.93
N VAL A 108 -8.27 17.52 6.24
CA VAL A 108 -8.47 18.53 7.27
C VAL A 108 -7.14 19.18 7.56
N GLY A 109 -7.10 20.50 7.37
CA GLY A 109 -5.90 21.30 7.53
C GLY A 109 -5.62 21.61 8.98
N VAL A 110 -4.45 21.21 9.47
CA VAL A 110 -3.98 21.45 10.83
C VAL A 110 -2.74 22.33 10.80
N TRP A 111 -2.71 23.35 11.66
CA TRP A 111 -1.54 24.22 11.80
C TRP A 111 -1.40 24.73 13.25
N GLU A 112 -0.21 25.19 13.60
CA GLU A 112 0.07 25.81 14.90
C GLU A 112 -0.25 27.31 14.86
N GLN A 113 -1.12 27.76 15.76
CA GLN A 113 -1.46 29.16 15.97
C GLN A 113 -1.32 29.48 17.46
N ASP A 114 -0.53 30.50 17.79
CA ASP A 114 -0.27 30.92 19.17
C ASP A 114 0.24 29.80 20.10
N GLY A 115 0.98 28.84 19.53
CA GLY A 115 1.55 27.69 20.25
C GLY A 115 0.61 26.50 20.43
N GLU A 116 -0.62 26.58 19.92
CA GLU A 116 -1.62 25.51 19.99
C GLU A 116 -2.00 25.02 18.58
N LEU A 117 -2.36 23.73 18.47
CA LEU A 117 -2.84 23.18 17.21
C LEU A 117 -4.29 23.59 16.98
N VAL A 118 -4.58 24.05 15.77
CA VAL A 118 -5.92 24.43 15.33
C VAL A 118 -6.24 23.80 13.99
N VAL A 119 -7.53 23.55 13.77
CA VAL A 119 -8.06 23.18 12.46
C VAL A 119 -8.47 24.48 11.75
N TRP A 120 -7.76 24.82 10.68
CA TRP A 120 -8.05 26.05 9.92
C TRP A 120 -9.08 25.85 8.81
N GLY A 121 -9.35 24.60 8.39
CA GLY A 121 -10.22 24.33 7.26
C GLY A 121 -10.01 22.97 6.62
N THR A 122 -10.37 22.84 5.34
CA THR A 122 -10.18 21.63 4.53
C THR A 122 -9.57 21.96 3.17
N THR A 123 -8.95 20.95 2.55
CA THR A 123 -8.37 21.06 1.20
C THR A 123 -8.51 19.76 0.42
N THR A 124 -8.31 19.85 -0.89
CA THR A 124 -8.15 18.69 -1.79
C THR A 124 -6.75 18.57 -2.38
N ALA A 125 -5.87 19.54 -2.11
CA ALA A 125 -4.51 19.61 -2.63
C ALA A 125 -3.50 19.76 -1.49
N VAL A 126 -2.50 18.89 -1.45
CA VAL A 126 -1.42 18.93 -0.44
C VAL A 126 -0.06 19.04 -1.14
N PRO A 127 0.87 19.85 -0.61
CA PRO A 127 2.21 20.02 -1.17
C PRO A 127 3.05 18.74 -1.05
N ASN A 128 4.16 18.69 -1.78
CA ASN A 128 5.11 17.58 -1.72
C ASN A 128 5.67 17.42 -0.29
N LEU A 129 5.86 16.17 0.14
CA LEU A 129 6.28 15.82 1.51
C LEU A 129 5.36 16.34 2.63
N CYS A 130 4.12 16.71 2.35
CA CYS A 130 3.15 17.09 3.39
C CYS A 130 2.93 15.93 4.36
N PHE A 131 3.10 16.17 5.66
CA PHE A 131 2.77 15.22 6.71
C PHE A 131 1.27 15.01 6.76
N VAL A 132 0.84 13.77 6.56
CA VAL A 132 -0.57 13.37 6.56
C VAL A 132 -0.79 12.20 7.51
N VAL A 133 -1.85 12.27 8.31
CA VAL A 133 -2.32 11.18 9.16
C VAL A 133 -3.72 10.78 8.71
N ASP A 134 -3.85 9.56 8.20
CA ASP A 134 -5.13 9.00 7.80
C ASP A 134 -5.66 8.06 8.88
N VAL A 135 -6.91 8.29 9.27
CA VAL A 135 -7.70 7.39 10.11
C VAL A 135 -8.57 6.54 9.19
N SER A 136 -8.12 5.32 8.88
CA SER A 136 -8.82 4.44 7.92
C SER A 136 -9.92 3.60 8.58
N GLU A 137 -9.67 3.14 9.81
CA GLU A 137 -10.58 2.34 10.63
C GLU A 137 -10.35 2.67 12.12
N PRO A 138 -11.29 2.34 13.03
CA PRO A 138 -11.08 2.57 14.46
C PRO A 138 -9.78 1.95 14.97
N GLY A 139 -8.92 2.78 15.56
CA GLY A 139 -7.62 2.38 16.08
C GLY A 139 -6.54 2.11 15.03
N LEU A 140 -6.80 2.37 13.73
CA LEU A 140 -5.83 2.24 12.64
C LEU A 140 -5.49 3.61 12.06
N LEU A 141 -4.25 4.03 12.27
CA LEU A 141 -3.66 5.24 11.71
C LEU A 141 -2.59 4.90 10.68
N VAL A 142 -2.60 5.61 9.56
CA VAL A 142 -1.56 5.52 8.53
C VAL A 142 -0.93 6.90 8.39
N ILE A 143 0.33 7.00 8.76
CA ILE A 143 1.13 8.21 8.62
C ILE A 143 1.82 8.12 7.28
N LYS A 144 1.69 9.18 6.48
CA LYS A 144 2.16 9.21 5.10
C LYS A 144 2.59 10.60 4.69
N HIS A 145 3.26 10.68 3.54
CA HIS A 145 3.51 11.95 2.88
C HIS A 145 3.22 11.91 1.41
N ARG A 146 2.92 13.09 0.84
CA ARG A 146 2.76 13.26 -0.60
C ARG A 146 4.05 12.83 -1.30
N ARG A 147 3.93 11.93 -2.29
CA ARG A 147 5.03 11.51 -3.17
C ARG A 147 5.43 12.65 -4.11
N ILE A 148 6.73 12.76 -4.36
CA ILE A 148 7.28 13.63 -5.42
C ILE A 148 7.21 12.89 -6.77
N THR A 149 7.60 11.60 -6.79
CA THR A 149 7.63 10.74 -7.97
C THR A 149 6.98 9.37 -7.73
N GLY A 150 6.66 8.65 -8.82
CA GLY A 150 6.13 7.29 -8.79
C GLY A 150 4.61 7.16 -8.87
N LEU A 151 4.11 5.91 -8.83
CA LEU A 151 2.69 5.62 -8.83
C LEU A 151 2.04 5.97 -7.48
N GLY A 152 0.84 6.52 -7.55
CA GLY A 152 0.02 6.81 -6.38
C GLY A 152 0.30 8.20 -5.82
N LYS A 153 -0.52 8.58 -4.84
CA LYS A 153 -0.48 9.94 -4.28
C LYS A 153 0.44 10.07 -3.07
N PHE A 154 0.65 9.00 -2.33
CA PHE A 154 1.27 9.02 -1.01
C PHE A 154 2.23 7.85 -0.83
N THR A 155 3.28 8.06 -0.03
CA THR A 155 4.12 7.00 0.54
C THR A 155 3.78 6.85 2.00
N ASN A 156 3.52 5.63 2.44
CA ASN A 156 3.32 5.33 3.84
C ASN A 156 4.68 5.41 4.57
N VAL A 157 4.68 5.98 5.77
CA VAL A 157 5.87 6.12 6.64
C VAL A 157 5.72 5.22 7.85
N ALA A 158 4.53 5.20 8.45
CA ALA A 158 4.23 4.36 9.59
C ALA A 158 2.76 3.95 9.62
N VAL A 159 2.50 2.76 10.16
CA VAL A 159 1.17 2.24 10.42
C VAL A 159 1.06 1.95 11.90
N LEU A 160 0.05 2.53 12.55
CA LEU A 160 -0.23 2.32 13.96
C LEU A 160 -1.60 1.66 14.07
N LYS A 161 -1.66 0.47 14.69
CA LYS A 161 -2.90 -0.29 14.88
C LYS A 161 -3.02 -0.75 16.33
N GLY A 162 -3.88 -0.08 17.10
CA GLY A 162 -3.98 -0.33 18.53
C GLY A 162 -2.66 -0.01 19.22
N ASP A 163 -2.00 -1.00 19.83
CA ASP A 163 -0.67 -0.88 20.43
C ASP A 163 0.48 -1.27 19.48
N GLN A 164 0.17 -1.78 18.29
CA GLN A 164 1.17 -2.18 17.31
C GLN A 164 1.63 -1.01 16.46
N VAL A 165 2.94 -0.88 16.31
CA VAL A 165 3.60 0.13 15.51
C VAL A 165 4.45 -0.54 14.46
N LYS A 166 4.31 -0.08 13.22
CA LYS A 166 5.13 -0.51 12.10
C LYS A 166 5.64 0.71 11.36
N VAL A 167 6.91 1.04 11.54
CA VAL A 167 7.58 2.11 10.78
C VAL A 167 8.24 1.47 9.57
N ILE A 168 8.01 2.04 8.39
CA ILE A 168 8.49 1.49 7.13
C ILE A 168 10.01 1.69 7.03
N ASP A 169 10.69 0.64 6.61
CA ASP A 169 12.12 0.67 6.31
C ASP A 169 12.31 0.74 4.79
N GLU A 170 12.74 1.92 4.31
CA GLU A 170 12.99 2.17 2.88
C GLU A 170 14.15 1.33 2.34
N ASP A 171 15.11 0.98 3.20
CA ASP A 171 16.33 0.25 2.81
C ASP A 171 16.06 -1.25 2.66
N SER A 172 14.90 -1.74 3.12
CA SER A 172 14.46 -3.13 2.92
C SER A 172 14.39 -3.54 1.45
N GLY A 173 14.18 -2.58 0.53
CA GLY A 173 14.16 -2.85 -0.90
C GLY A 173 15.54 -2.99 -1.56
N LEU A 174 16.62 -2.73 -0.82
CA LEU A 174 18.01 -2.84 -1.31
C LEU A 174 18.57 -4.28 -1.19
N GLN A 175 17.78 -5.20 -0.63
CA GLN A 175 18.20 -6.60 -0.49
C GLN A 175 18.29 -7.28 -1.87
N PRO A 176 19.24 -8.22 -2.07
CA PRO A 176 19.34 -8.97 -3.31
C PRO A 176 18.04 -9.72 -3.66
N ASP A 177 17.75 -9.83 -4.96
CA ASP A 177 16.61 -10.55 -5.53
C ASP A 177 15.22 -10.02 -5.10
N THR A 178 15.16 -8.81 -4.52
CA THR A 178 13.91 -8.15 -4.15
C THR A 178 13.01 -7.97 -5.39
N PRO A 179 11.72 -8.35 -5.33
CA PRO A 179 10.83 -8.24 -6.48
C PRO A 179 10.51 -6.78 -6.81
N ALA A 180 10.38 -6.47 -8.10
CA ALA A 180 10.18 -5.09 -8.60
C ALA A 180 8.95 -4.38 -8.01
N ILE A 181 7.90 -5.12 -7.64
CA ILE A 181 6.73 -4.57 -6.94
C ILE A 181 7.11 -3.94 -5.59
N LEU A 182 8.02 -4.56 -4.84
CA LEU A 182 8.46 -4.06 -3.54
C LEU A 182 9.38 -2.84 -3.71
N THR A 183 10.35 -2.89 -4.63
CA THR A 183 11.23 -1.73 -4.88
C THR A 183 10.46 -0.52 -5.40
N ALA A 184 9.43 -0.73 -6.23
CA ALA A 184 8.54 0.33 -6.70
C ALA A 184 7.65 0.92 -5.57
N LEU A 185 7.14 0.08 -4.66
CA LEU A 185 6.37 0.55 -3.50
C LEU A 185 7.23 1.35 -2.51
N LEU A 186 8.51 1.00 -2.36
CA LEU A 186 9.48 1.72 -1.51
C LEU A 186 10.09 2.95 -2.19
N GLY A 187 9.79 3.19 -3.47
CA GLY A 187 10.27 4.38 -4.19
C GLY A 187 11.70 4.27 -4.74
N ILE A 188 12.31 3.08 -4.74
CA ILE A 188 13.67 2.84 -5.24
C ILE A 188 13.67 2.80 -6.78
N ASP A 189 12.85 1.92 -7.37
CA ASP A 189 12.72 1.75 -8.83
C ASP A 189 11.31 2.17 -9.30
N ALA A 190 10.83 3.30 -8.81
CA ALA A 190 9.49 3.77 -9.14
C ALA A 190 9.41 4.34 -10.56
N SER A 191 8.64 3.69 -11.43
CA SER A 191 8.31 4.21 -12.75
C SER A 191 7.20 5.28 -12.65
N PRO A 192 7.36 6.46 -13.27
CA PRO A 192 6.29 7.46 -13.37
C PRO A 192 5.17 7.03 -14.33
N LEU A 193 5.44 6.06 -15.21
CA LEU A 193 4.48 5.59 -16.21
C LEU A 193 3.40 4.72 -15.59
N TRP A 194 2.15 5.18 -15.60
CA TRP A 194 0.99 4.47 -15.04
C TRP A 194 0.72 3.11 -15.70
N ASN A 195 1.08 2.94 -16.98
CA ASN A 195 0.93 1.71 -17.76
C ASN A 195 2.11 0.74 -17.61
N ASN A 196 3.11 1.04 -16.76
CA ASN A 196 4.16 0.09 -16.41
C ASN A 196 3.53 -1.16 -15.76
N THR A 197 3.93 -2.34 -16.20
CA THR A 197 3.44 -3.65 -15.70
C THR A 197 3.50 -3.76 -14.17
N VAL A 198 4.56 -3.29 -13.53
CA VAL A 198 4.70 -3.27 -12.06
C VAL A 198 3.65 -2.37 -11.41
N ASN A 199 3.39 -1.20 -12.01
CA ASN A 199 2.37 -0.28 -11.54
C ASN A 199 0.95 -0.86 -11.66
N VAL A 200 0.69 -1.66 -12.69
CA VAL A 200 -0.55 -2.43 -12.82
C VAL A 200 -0.65 -3.51 -11.74
N LEU A 201 0.43 -4.25 -11.46
CA LEU A 201 0.45 -5.24 -10.36
C LEU A 201 0.15 -4.59 -9.00
N ILE A 202 0.69 -3.40 -8.74
CA ILE A 202 0.38 -2.63 -7.52
C ILE A 202 -1.11 -2.28 -7.47
N GLN A 203 -1.70 -1.81 -8.58
CA GLN A 203 -3.13 -1.51 -8.64
C GLN A 203 -3.98 -2.77 -8.42
N MET A 204 -3.58 -3.91 -9.00
CA MET A 204 -4.22 -5.20 -8.74
C MET A 204 -4.11 -5.59 -7.28
N ALA A 205 -2.94 -5.44 -6.64
CA ALA A 205 -2.73 -5.73 -5.22
C ALA A 205 -3.65 -4.89 -4.30
N VAL A 206 -3.72 -3.58 -4.56
CA VAL A 206 -4.64 -2.67 -3.84
C VAL A 206 -6.09 -3.09 -4.04
N SER A 207 -6.48 -3.43 -5.28
CA SER A 207 -7.85 -3.85 -5.60
C SER A 207 -8.21 -5.19 -4.94
N MET A 208 -7.32 -6.20 -5.00
CA MET A 208 -7.48 -7.48 -4.31
C MET A 208 -7.75 -7.29 -2.82
N ARG A 209 -6.98 -6.40 -2.17
CA ARG A 209 -7.16 -6.08 -0.75
C ARG A 209 -8.49 -5.36 -0.47
N ALA A 210 -8.90 -4.45 -1.35
CA ALA A 210 -10.12 -3.65 -1.18
C ALA A 210 -11.40 -4.50 -1.16
N HIS A 211 -11.44 -5.64 -1.85
CA HIS A 211 -12.61 -6.52 -1.85
C HIS A 211 -12.77 -7.32 -0.54
N LYS A 212 -11.81 -7.27 0.41
CA LYS A 212 -11.86 -7.95 1.72
C LYS A 212 -12.12 -9.46 1.64
N HIS A 213 -11.75 -10.07 0.52
CA HIS A 213 -11.75 -11.51 0.31
C HIS A 213 -10.31 -12.01 0.19
N GLY A 214 -10.07 -13.23 0.64
CA GLY A 214 -8.78 -13.88 0.36
C GLY A 214 -8.66 -14.14 -1.14
N GLY A 215 -7.50 -13.89 -1.72
CA GLY A 215 -7.28 -14.05 -3.15
C GLY A 215 -5.83 -14.38 -3.50
N ALA A 216 -5.64 -15.05 -4.63
CA ALA A 216 -4.32 -15.41 -5.15
C ALA A 216 -4.22 -15.06 -6.63
N LEU A 217 -3.15 -14.35 -6.99
CA LEU A 217 -2.77 -14.00 -8.36
C LEU A 217 -1.38 -14.57 -8.63
N LEU A 218 -1.25 -15.35 -9.69
CA LEU A 218 0.01 -15.89 -10.17
C LEU A 218 0.37 -15.21 -11.48
N VAL A 219 1.59 -14.69 -11.57
CA VAL A 219 2.18 -14.13 -12.78
C VAL A 219 3.20 -15.14 -13.32
N VAL A 220 2.99 -15.61 -14.54
CA VAL A 220 3.84 -16.63 -15.18
C VAL A 220 4.48 -16.09 -16.47
N PRO A 221 5.62 -16.64 -16.91
CA PRO A 221 6.24 -16.23 -18.17
C PRO A 221 5.34 -16.52 -19.37
N SER A 222 5.26 -15.60 -20.33
CA SER A 222 4.40 -15.75 -21.52
C SER A 222 4.88 -16.85 -22.46
N GLN A 223 6.18 -17.15 -22.44
CA GLN A 223 6.81 -18.15 -23.33
C GLN A 223 6.90 -19.55 -22.71
N SER A 224 6.50 -19.72 -21.45
CA SER A 224 6.59 -20.99 -20.72
C SER A 224 5.22 -21.59 -20.45
N ARG A 225 5.13 -22.92 -20.52
CA ARG A 225 3.96 -23.69 -20.09
C ARG A 225 4.25 -24.58 -18.88
N ARG A 226 5.46 -24.51 -18.31
CA ARG A 226 5.89 -25.34 -17.16
C ARG A 226 5.04 -25.15 -15.92
N TRP A 227 4.48 -23.95 -15.75
CA TRP A 227 3.53 -23.64 -14.68
C TRP A 227 2.32 -24.58 -14.64
N LYS A 228 1.95 -25.21 -15.78
CA LYS A 228 0.84 -26.18 -15.83
C LYS A 228 1.10 -27.42 -15.00
N ASP A 229 2.36 -27.78 -14.76
CA ASP A 229 2.74 -28.94 -13.95
C ASP A 229 2.43 -28.72 -12.46
N SER A 230 2.31 -27.45 -12.04
CA SER A 230 1.94 -27.05 -10.67
C SER A 230 0.45 -26.70 -10.51
N ILE A 231 -0.39 -27.12 -11.46
CA ILE A 231 -1.84 -26.86 -11.44
C ILE A 231 -2.60 -28.18 -11.60
N ILE A 232 -3.66 -28.38 -10.82
CA ILE A 232 -4.54 -29.55 -10.95
C ILE A 232 -5.36 -29.41 -12.24
N HIS A 233 -5.38 -30.47 -13.04
CA HIS A 233 -6.18 -30.57 -14.26
C HIS A 233 -7.39 -31.50 -14.07
N PRO A 234 -8.51 -31.24 -14.76
CA PRO A 234 -8.73 -30.16 -15.74
C PRO A 234 -8.93 -28.78 -15.06
N LEU A 235 -8.49 -27.73 -15.74
CA LEU A 235 -8.74 -26.33 -15.33
C LEU A 235 -10.23 -25.99 -15.51
N GLN A 236 -10.89 -25.59 -14.43
CA GLN A 236 -12.33 -25.29 -14.46
C GLN A 236 -12.67 -24.03 -15.25
N TYR A 237 -11.88 -22.96 -15.09
CA TYR A 237 -12.10 -21.68 -15.76
C TYR A 237 -10.89 -21.28 -16.60
N GLN A 238 -10.59 -22.09 -17.63
CA GLN A 238 -9.54 -21.77 -18.60
C GLN A 238 -10.04 -20.72 -19.60
N VAL A 239 -9.18 -19.76 -19.94
CA VAL A 239 -9.48 -18.69 -20.90
C VAL A 239 -8.72 -18.95 -22.20
N ALA A 240 -9.45 -19.05 -23.31
CA ALA A 240 -8.89 -19.30 -24.64
C ALA A 240 -9.69 -18.54 -25.73
N PRO A 241 -9.06 -17.67 -26.55
CA PRO A 241 -7.67 -17.20 -26.43
C PRO A 241 -7.43 -16.45 -25.11
N ALA A 242 -6.16 -16.26 -24.73
CA ALA A 242 -5.82 -15.47 -23.53
C ALA A 242 -6.47 -14.08 -23.63
N PHE A 243 -7.10 -13.63 -22.55
CA PHE A 243 -7.86 -12.39 -22.57
C PHE A 243 -6.92 -11.20 -22.33
N GLY A 244 -6.83 -10.31 -23.32
CA GLY A 244 -5.88 -9.20 -23.36
C GLY A 244 -6.40 -7.87 -22.81
N GLY A 245 -7.41 -7.84 -21.93
CA GLY A 245 -8.04 -6.60 -21.46
C GLY A 245 -7.02 -5.54 -21.01
N ILE A 246 -6.20 -5.83 -20.00
CA ILE A 246 -5.12 -4.93 -19.56
C ILE A 246 -3.99 -4.87 -20.60
N ALA A 247 -3.56 -6.01 -21.13
CA ALA A 247 -2.44 -6.11 -22.08
C ALA A 247 -2.61 -5.17 -23.29
N GLU A 248 -3.82 -5.07 -23.84
CA GLU A 248 -4.16 -4.17 -24.94
C GLU A 248 -4.15 -2.70 -24.52
N LEU A 249 -4.57 -2.38 -23.29
CA LEU A 249 -4.53 -1.02 -22.78
C LEU A 249 -3.09 -0.54 -22.52
N ILE A 250 -2.22 -1.43 -22.05
CA ILE A 250 -0.78 -1.14 -21.85
C ILE A 250 -0.08 -0.92 -23.19
N ARG A 251 -0.35 -1.77 -24.19
CA ARG A 251 0.30 -1.70 -25.53
C ARG A 251 -0.14 -0.50 -26.36
N LYS A 252 -1.32 0.07 -26.09
CA LYS A 252 -1.85 1.22 -26.85
C LYS A 252 -1.21 2.52 -26.37
N ASP A 253 -0.16 2.92 -27.07
CA ASP A 253 0.34 4.30 -27.03
C ASP A 253 -0.55 5.14 -27.98
N ASN A 254 -1.56 5.83 -27.43
CA ASN A 254 -2.49 6.58 -28.26
C ASN A 254 -2.59 8.05 -27.84
N THR A 255 -1.97 8.92 -28.64
CA THR A 255 -1.96 10.38 -28.50
C THR A 255 -3.33 11.03 -28.72
N LEU A 256 -4.35 10.27 -29.14
CA LEU A 256 -5.68 10.77 -29.50
C LEU A 256 -6.65 10.92 -28.32
N VAL A 257 -6.34 10.36 -27.15
CA VAL A 257 -7.25 10.36 -25.99
C VAL A 257 -6.54 10.88 -24.75
N SER A 258 -7.24 11.65 -23.91
CA SER A 258 -6.68 12.19 -22.68
C SER A 258 -6.16 11.09 -21.75
N GLU A 259 -5.04 11.33 -21.07
CA GLU A 259 -4.45 10.42 -20.09
C GLU A 259 -5.45 9.97 -19.00
N LEU A 260 -6.32 10.87 -18.54
CA LEU A 260 -7.35 10.57 -17.54
C LEU A 260 -8.32 9.45 -17.98
N PHE A 261 -8.72 9.45 -19.25
CA PHE A 261 -9.59 8.41 -19.78
C PHE A 261 -8.88 7.06 -19.77
N TRP A 262 -7.61 7.04 -20.16
CA TRP A 262 -6.79 5.83 -20.18
C TRP A 262 -6.54 5.26 -18.78
N GLN A 263 -6.23 6.12 -17.81
CA GLN A 263 -6.09 5.73 -16.40
C GLN A 263 -7.40 5.13 -15.86
N ASN A 264 -8.56 5.71 -16.22
CA ASN A 264 -9.86 5.16 -15.83
C ASN A 264 -10.16 3.81 -16.51
N ALA A 265 -9.77 3.65 -17.79
CA ALA A 265 -9.94 2.40 -18.51
C ALA A 265 -9.10 1.27 -17.89
N ILE A 266 -7.81 1.53 -17.59
CA ILE A 266 -6.96 0.56 -16.89
C ILE A 266 -7.52 0.26 -15.49
N ARG A 267 -7.93 1.28 -14.73
CA ARG A 267 -8.48 1.06 -13.39
C ARG A 267 -9.68 0.11 -13.41
N ARG A 268 -10.63 0.35 -14.32
CA ARG A 268 -11.82 -0.52 -14.47
C ARG A 268 -11.42 -1.95 -14.84
N GLU A 269 -10.43 -2.11 -15.71
CA GLU A 269 -9.99 -3.44 -16.13
C GLU A 269 -9.19 -4.18 -15.05
N VAL A 270 -8.42 -3.43 -14.26
CA VAL A 270 -7.79 -3.93 -13.04
C VAL A 270 -8.85 -4.42 -12.05
N GLU A 271 -9.89 -3.64 -11.78
CA GLU A 271 -11.00 -4.04 -10.89
C GLU A 271 -11.73 -5.30 -11.40
N ASN A 272 -11.93 -5.41 -12.71
CA ASN A 272 -12.54 -6.59 -13.32
C ASN A 272 -11.67 -7.85 -13.12
N LEU A 273 -10.36 -7.76 -13.37
CA LEU A 273 -9.44 -8.90 -13.28
C LEU A 273 -9.08 -9.27 -11.84
N SER A 274 -8.85 -8.28 -10.98
CA SER A 274 -8.61 -8.51 -9.55
C SER A 274 -9.85 -9.12 -8.89
N GLY A 275 -11.06 -8.80 -9.34
CA GLY A 275 -12.30 -9.40 -8.86
C GLY A 275 -12.33 -10.93 -9.05
N LEU A 276 -11.68 -11.46 -10.10
CA LEU A 276 -11.57 -12.91 -10.33
C LEU A 276 -10.72 -13.62 -9.26
N THR A 277 -9.83 -12.89 -8.58
CA THR A 277 -9.00 -13.47 -7.50
C THR A 277 -9.81 -13.87 -6.27
N ALA A 278 -11.04 -13.38 -6.13
CA ALA A 278 -11.95 -13.76 -5.04
C ALA A 278 -12.59 -15.15 -5.27
N VAL A 279 -12.51 -15.70 -6.49
CA VAL A 279 -12.93 -17.08 -6.78
C VAL A 279 -12.00 -18.07 -6.08
N ASP A 280 -12.54 -19.19 -5.59
CA ASP A 280 -11.72 -20.24 -4.96
C ASP A 280 -10.66 -20.80 -5.93
N GLY A 281 -9.40 -20.78 -5.50
CA GLY A 281 -8.22 -21.04 -6.34
C GLY A 281 -7.45 -19.77 -6.70
N ALA A 282 -6.55 -19.88 -7.67
CA ALA A 282 -5.69 -18.80 -8.12
C ALA A 282 -6.13 -18.26 -9.50
N THR A 283 -5.97 -16.95 -9.68
CA THR A 283 -6.02 -16.30 -10.99
C THR A 283 -4.64 -16.33 -11.62
N LEU A 284 -4.54 -16.70 -12.89
CA LEU A 284 -3.29 -16.77 -13.64
C LEU A 284 -3.28 -15.71 -14.73
N ILE A 285 -2.27 -14.85 -14.69
CA ILE A 285 -1.92 -13.94 -15.76
C ILE A 285 -0.51 -14.23 -16.24
N ASN A 286 -0.19 -13.88 -17.48
CA ASN A 286 1.19 -13.88 -17.93
C ASN A 286 1.89 -12.53 -17.67
N GLU A 287 3.21 -12.47 -17.88
CA GLU A 287 4.01 -11.23 -17.75
C GLU A 287 3.55 -10.09 -18.67
N ASN A 288 2.82 -10.40 -19.75
CA ASN A 288 2.18 -9.43 -20.65
C ASN A 288 0.82 -8.93 -20.16
N MET A 289 0.37 -9.30 -18.95
CA MET A 289 -0.94 -8.96 -18.39
C MET A 289 -2.14 -9.55 -19.13
N GLU A 290 -1.96 -10.73 -19.74
CA GLU A 290 -3.04 -11.49 -20.38
C GLU A 290 -3.57 -12.55 -19.41
N LEU A 291 -4.89 -12.60 -19.23
CA LEU A 291 -5.55 -13.59 -18.37
C LEU A 291 -5.57 -14.96 -19.05
N LEU A 292 -5.04 -15.96 -18.34
CA LEU A 292 -4.93 -17.35 -18.82
C LEU A 292 -6.00 -18.27 -18.22
N ALA A 293 -6.29 -18.11 -16.93
CA ALA A 293 -7.27 -18.89 -16.20
C ALA A 293 -7.60 -18.23 -14.86
N PHE A 294 -8.70 -18.64 -14.23
CA PHE A 294 -9.00 -18.33 -12.83
C PHE A 294 -9.56 -19.54 -12.10
N GLY A 295 -9.63 -19.46 -10.76
CA GLY A 295 -10.02 -20.58 -9.92
C GLY A 295 -9.12 -21.83 -10.05
N ALA A 296 -7.85 -21.64 -10.41
CA ALA A 296 -6.92 -22.74 -10.59
C ALA A 296 -6.44 -23.29 -9.25
N LYS A 297 -6.53 -24.60 -9.06
CA LYS A 297 -6.00 -25.25 -7.85
C LYS A 297 -4.52 -25.54 -8.02
N ILE A 298 -3.71 -24.95 -7.15
CA ILE A 298 -2.26 -25.17 -7.14
C ILE A 298 -1.95 -26.55 -6.52
N THR A 299 -1.06 -27.28 -7.16
CA THR A 299 -0.45 -28.52 -6.64
C THR A 299 1.05 -28.44 -6.78
N ARG A 300 1.77 -29.28 -6.04
CA ARG A 300 3.20 -29.49 -6.28
C ARG A 300 3.42 -30.13 -7.64
N SER A 301 4.40 -29.62 -8.38
CA SER A 301 4.92 -30.23 -9.60
C SER A 301 5.46 -31.64 -9.32
N PRO A 302 5.23 -32.62 -10.22
CA PRO A 302 5.81 -33.96 -10.08
C PRO A 302 7.35 -33.95 -10.13
N TYR A 303 7.96 -32.86 -10.61
CA TYR A 303 9.41 -32.70 -10.75
C TYR A 303 10.03 -31.87 -9.61
N SER A 304 9.26 -31.56 -8.56
CA SER A 304 9.66 -30.66 -7.49
C SER A 304 9.49 -31.29 -6.11
N THR A 305 10.19 -30.71 -5.13
CA THR A 305 10.08 -31.07 -3.72
C THR A 305 9.03 -30.22 -3.01
N ILE A 306 8.66 -30.61 -1.79
CA ILE A 306 7.82 -29.76 -0.95
C ILE A 306 8.63 -28.53 -0.52
N VAL A 307 8.00 -27.35 -0.53
CA VAL A 307 8.59 -26.17 0.08
C VAL A 307 8.54 -26.31 1.61
N GLU A 308 9.68 -26.50 2.24
CA GLU A 308 9.76 -26.65 3.70
C GLU A 308 9.87 -25.29 4.38
N LYS A 309 10.68 -24.40 3.81
CA LYS A 309 11.05 -23.11 4.39
C LYS A 309 11.04 -22.01 3.36
N VAL A 310 10.83 -20.79 3.83
CA VAL A 310 10.94 -19.57 3.03
C VAL A 310 11.74 -18.52 3.79
N MET A 311 12.29 -17.57 3.05
CA MET A 311 12.85 -16.35 3.60
C MET A 311 11.74 -15.31 3.76
N PHE A 312 11.23 -15.15 4.98
CA PHE A 312 10.17 -14.20 5.28
C PHE A 312 10.74 -12.81 5.63
N SER A 313 10.11 -11.75 5.13
CA SER A 313 10.46 -10.37 5.49
C SER A 313 9.24 -9.45 5.48
N GLU A 314 9.36 -8.33 6.17
CA GLU A 314 8.42 -7.23 6.12
C GLU A 314 9.21 -5.91 5.99
N PRO A 315 8.83 -4.97 5.11
CA PRO A 315 9.59 -3.74 4.87
C PRO A 315 9.32 -2.70 5.97
N VAL A 316 9.60 -3.09 7.21
CA VAL A 316 9.46 -2.29 8.42
C VAL A 316 10.72 -2.39 9.23
N VAL A 317 10.97 -1.40 10.09
CA VAL A 317 12.09 -1.41 11.03
C VAL A 317 11.98 -2.65 11.91
N ASP A 318 13.11 -3.35 12.11
CA ASP A 318 13.22 -4.67 12.75
C ASP A 318 12.51 -5.83 12.00
N GLY A 319 11.94 -5.57 10.82
CA GLY A 319 11.29 -6.55 9.92
C GLY A 319 12.26 -7.41 9.12
N HIS A 320 13.43 -7.72 9.70
CA HIS A 320 14.53 -8.40 9.03
C HIS A 320 14.13 -9.74 8.41
N SER A 321 14.85 -10.11 7.35
CA SER A 321 14.69 -11.40 6.69
C SER A 321 15.00 -12.56 7.65
N VAL A 322 14.02 -13.42 7.89
CA VAL A 322 14.13 -14.59 8.76
C VAL A 322 13.65 -15.83 8.03
N GLU A 323 14.37 -16.93 8.21
CA GLU A 323 13.94 -18.22 7.70
C GLU A 323 12.80 -18.77 8.58
N VAL A 324 11.68 -19.11 7.95
CA VAL A 324 10.50 -19.67 8.63
C VAL A 324 9.98 -20.89 7.89
N LEU A 325 9.26 -21.77 8.60
CA LEU A 325 8.55 -22.87 7.96
C LEU A 325 7.47 -22.32 7.02
N ALA A 326 7.38 -22.86 5.80
CA ALA A 326 6.38 -22.42 4.82
C ALA A 326 4.94 -22.60 5.34
N SER A 327 4.72 -23.62 6.17
CA SER A 327 3.43 -23.88 6.83
C SER A 327 3.04 -22.83 7.88
N ALA A 328 3.97 -21.98 8.32
CA ALA A 328 3.73 -20.94 9.32
C ALA A 328 3.35 -19.57 8.72
N LEU A 329 3.44 -19.39 7.40
CA LEU A 329 3.22 -18.11 6.71
C LEU A 329 1.75 -17.64 6.66
N GLY A 330 0.80 -18.52 7.01
CA GLY A 330 -0.62 -18.19 7.02
C GLY A 330 -1.49 -19.35 6.55
N GLY A 331 -2.63 -19.01 5.93
CA GLY A 331 -3.59 -20.00 5.43
C GLY A 331 -3.10 -20.80 4.21
N THR A 332 -3.91 -21.76 3.78
CA THR A 332 -3.61 -22.68 2.66
C THR A 332 -3.15 -21.98 1.37
N ARG A 333 -3.72 -20.80 1.05
CA ARG A 333 -3.31 -20.00 -0.11
C ARG A 333 -1.84 -19.55 -0.06
N HIS A 334 -1.31 -19.20 1.12
CA HIS A 334 0.09 -18.77 1.27
C HIS A 334 1.03 -19.94 1.03
N PHE A 335 0.73 -21.10 1.63
CA PHE A 335 1.51 -22.31 1.43
C PHE A 335 1.49 -22.76 -0.04
N SER A 336 0.31 -22.79 -0.67
CA SER A 336 0.17 -23.11 -2.09
C SER A 336 0.94 -22.13 -2.99
N ALA A 337 0.89 -20.83 -2.71
CA ALA A 337 1.64 -19.83 -3.47
C ALA A 337 3.17 -20.00 -3.31
N ALA A 338 3.64 -20.24 -2.09
CA ALA A 338 5.04 -20.55 -1.83
C ALA A 338 5.47 -21.82 -2.60
N GLN A 339 4.65 -22.87 -2.58
CA GLN A 339 4.93 -24.09 -3.34
C GLN A 339 4.96 -23.84 -4.84
N PHE A 340 4.06 -23.02 -5.36
CA PHE A 340 4.03 -22.68 -6.79
C PHE A 340 5.32 -21.97 -7.23
N VAL A 341 5.78 -20.99 -6.46
CA VAL A 341 7.03 -20.26 -6.76
C VAL A 341 8.26 -21.15 -6.57
N HIS A 342 8.24 -22.07 -5.60
CA HIS A 342 9.25 -23.11 -5.44
C HIS A 342 9.33 -24.05 -6.65
N ASP A 343 8.19 -24.36 -7.27
CA ASP A 343 8.18 -25.20 -8.48
C ASP A 343 8.53 -24.42 -9.76
N GLN A 344 8.21 -23.13 -9.78
CA GLN A 344 8.28 -22.24 -10.93
C GLN A 344 9.08 -20.99 -10.56
N HIS A 345 10.42 -21.11 -10.61
CA HIS A 345 11.34 -20.06 -10.16
C HIS A 345 11.25 -18.74 -10.94
N ASP A 346 10.62 -18.75 -12.12
CA ASP A 346 10.39 -17.59 -12.97
C ASP A 346 8.98 -16.99 -12.82
N ALA A 347 8.24 -17.41 -11.78
CA ALA A 347 6.91 -16.89 -11.47
C ALA A 347 6.91 -15.96 -10.24
N LEU A 348 5.87 -15.13 -10.17
CA LEU A 348 5.55 -14.27 -9.03
C LEU A 348 4.16 -14.66 -8.51
N ALA A 349 3.98 -14.71 -7.19
CA ALA A 349 2.66 -14.89 -6.60
C ALA A 349 2.30 -13.73 -5.66
N LEU A 350 1.10 -13.19 -5.81
CA LEU A 350 0.53 -12.17 -4.93
C LEU A 350 -0.65 -12.80 -4.18
N VAL A 351 -0.62 -12.75 -2.86
CA VAL A 351 -1.65 -13.36 -2.02
C VAL A 351 -2.22 -12.34 -1.05
N ALA A 352 -3.53 -12.10 -1.16
CA ALA A 352 -4.31 -11.39 -0.17
C ALA A 352 -4.88 -12.40 0.84
N SER A 353 -4.58 -12.23 2.12
CA SER A 353 -5.24 -12.96 3.20
C SER A 353 -6.63 -12.40 3.46
N GLN A 354 -7.54 -13.25 3.92
CA GLN A 354 -8.82 -12.80 4.47
C GLN A 354 -8.63 -11.90 5.71
N ASP A 355 -7.52 -12.09 6.44
CA ASP A 355 -7.17 -11.30 7.63
C ASP A 355 -6.53 -9.93 7.29
N GLY A 356 -6.43 -9.59 6.00
CA GLY A 356 -5.96 -8.29 5.52
C GLY A 356 -4.46 -8.17 5.27
N TYR A 357 -3.67 -9.22 5.53
CA TYR A 357 -2.27 -9.31 5.12
C TYR A 357 -2.15 -9.47 3.61
N PHE A 358 -1.06 -8.96 3.05
CA PHE A 358 -0.74 -9.11 1.64
C PHE A 358 0.71 -9.55 1.50
N THR A 359 0.93 -10.69 0.84
CA THR A 359 2.26 -11.29 0.73
C THR A 359 2.62 -11.49 -0.74
N VAL A 360 3.81 -11.06 -1.12
CA VAL A 360 4.41 -11.32 -2.43
C VAL A 360 5.44 -12.44 -2.28
N PHE A 361 5.35 -13.45 -3.15
CA PHE A 361 6.28 -14.56 -3.21
C PHE A 361 7.09 -14.51 -4.50
N SER A 362 8.40 -14.62 -4.37
CA SER A 362 9.38 -14.65 -5.47
C SER A 362 10.48 -15.67 -5.17
N TRP A 363 11.16 -16.16 -6.20
CA TRP A 363 12.34 -17.01 -6.03
C TRP A 363 13.59 -16.15 -5.92
N SER A 364 14.47 -16.44 -4.95
CA SER A 364 15.82 -15.88 -4.89
C SER A 364 16.84 -16.88 -5.43
N PRO A 365 17.48 -16.60 -6.59
CA PRO A 365 18.60 -17.40 -7.07
C PRO A 365 19.79 -17.41 -6.12
N ARG A 366 20.01 -16.32 -5.36
CA ARG A 366 21.12 -16.23 -4.40
C ARG A 366 20.91 -17.11 -3.18
N LEU A 367 19.70 -17.13 -2.64
CA LEU A 367 19.37 -17.93 -1.46
C LEU A 367 18.94 -19.36 -1.81
N GLU A 368 18.69 -19.63 -3.09
CA GLU A 368 18.06 -20.87 -3.57
C GLU A 368 16.78 -21.20 -2.79
N MET A 369 15.97 -20.18 -2.53
CA MET A 369 14.80 -20.28 -1.67
C MET A 369 13.72 -19.29 -2.10
N VAL A 370 12.47 -19.65 -1.84
CA VAL A 370 11.33 -18.72 -1.94
C VAL A 370 11.47 -17.60 -0.90
N GLN A 371 11.35 -16.36 -1.36
CA GLN A 371 11.17 -15.20 -0.51
C GLN A 371 9.67 -14.90 -0.37
N ALA A 372 9.25 -14.58 0.85
CA ALA A 372 7.90 -14.15 1.18
C ALA A 372 7.94 -12.75 1.80
N HIS A 373 7.52 -11.75 1.03
CA HIS A 373 7.52 -10.35 1.44
C HIS A 373 6.11 -9.94 1.86
N ARG A 374 5.88 -9.74 3.16
CA ARG A 374 4.62 -9.19 3.67
C ARG A 374 4.65 -7.67 3.45
N ILE A 375 3.74 -7.14 2.64
CA ILE A 375 3.75 -5.74 2.18
C ILE A 375 2.45 -4.99 2.47
N ASP A 376 1.58 -5.50 3.36
CA ASP A 376 0.28 -4.87 3.64
C ASP A 376 0.40 -3.42 4.14
N THR A 377 1.48 -3.11 4.86
CA THR A 377 1.79 -1.75 5.33
C THR A 377 2.02 -0.75 4.20
N LEU A 378 2.51 -1.21 3.05
CA LEU A 378 2.77 -0.38 1.87
C LEU A 378 1.53 -0.16 0.99
N LEU A 379 0.48 -0.98 1.17
CA LEU A 379 -0.74 -0.97 0.36
C LEU A 379 -1.93 -0.29 1.06
N LEU A 380 -1.70 0.29 2.24
CA LEU A 380 -2.69 0.92 3.10
C LEU A 380 -3.06 2.34 2.68
#